data_AF-A0A0G1CLY2-F1
#
_entry.id   AF-A0A0G1CLY2-F1
#
_cell.length_a   1.000
_cell.length_b   1.000
_cell.length_c   1.000
_cell.angle_alpha   90.00
_cell.angle_beta   90.00
_cell.angle_gamma   90.00
#
_symmetry.space_group_name_H-M   'P 1'
#
loop_
_entity.id
_entity.type
_entity.pdbx_description
1 polymer ?
#
loop_
_entity_poly.entity_id
_entity_poly.type
_entity_poly.pdbx_seq_one_letter_code
_entity_poly.pdbx_strand_id
1 'polypeptide(L)'
;MKYHPGLLRLARYSFAPNSLKYCGPERLYKYLAMIAYENNIRDPFDTRVVEAYWLGNGLLAKTKYKPLAVALTDGLELPKKLTPRQLATTLSKLDEAVAHHTFHVLNIFRRTGHLPIAHTLLTMDSCRISWGRIVGSGQWAVGSKNNEYFVEVKPLVYRQGVLELGKKIIKSVKSIGLEPKIGEWVSVHWGCVCEVLSARQLGNLEYYTKLSIMLANRYNAP
;
A
#
# COMPACT_ATOMS: atom_id res chain seq x y z
N MET A 1 -23.48 2.77 -18.68
CA MET A 1 -23.18 2.75 -17.23
C MET A 1 -21.83 3.43 -17.02
N LYS A 2 -21.75 4.60 -16.38
CA LYS A 2 -20.45 5.25 -16.09
C LYS A 2 -19.83 4.57 -14.86
N TYR A 3 -18.65 3.98 -14.99
CA TYR A 3 -17.96 3.32 -13.87
C TYR A 3 -17.61 4.34 -12.78
N HIS A 4 -17.73 3.96 -11.50
CA HIS A 4 -17.31 4.78 -10.37
C HIS A 4 -15.77 4.84 -10.30
N PRO A 5 -15.11 5.98 -10.60
CA PRO A 5 -13.67 5.98 -10.85
C PRO A 5 -12.83 5.56 -9.64
N GLY A 6 -13.30 5.88 -8.43
CA GLY A 6 -12.61 5.45 -7.21
C GLY A 6 -12.79 3.97 -6.90
N LEU A 7 -13.91 3.34 -7.27
CA LEU A 7 -14.06 1.89 -7.18
C LEU A 7 -13.17 1.17 -8.19
N LEU A 8 -13.00 1.74 -9.40
CA LEU A 8 -12.07 1.21 -10.39
C LEU A 8 -10.61 1.30 -9.90
N ARG A 9 -10.22 2.43 -9.29
CA ARG A 9 -8.90 2.55 -8.64
C ARG A 9 -8.77 1.53 -7.51
N LEU A 10 -9.78 1.40 -6.66
CA LEU A 10 -9.80 0.43 -5.57
C LEU A 10 -9.55 -1.00 -6.06
N ALA A 11 -10.29 -1.40 -7.10
CA ALA A 11 -10.19 -2.73 -7.70
C ALA A 11 -8.78 -3.01 -8.22
N ARG A 12 -8.12 -2.04 -8.88
CA ARG A 12 -6.75 -2.22 -9.40
C ARG A 12 -5.73 -2.55 -8.30
N TYR A 13 -5.85 -1.94 -7.11
CA TYR A 13 -4.97 -2.24 -5.99
C TYR A 13 -5.38 -3.50 -5.23
N SER A 14 -6.68 -3.78 -5.10
CA SER A 14 -7.18 -4.91 -4.31
C SER A 14 -7.22 -6.23 -5.08
N PHE A 15 -7.21 -6.22 -6.42
CA PHE A 15 -7.39 -7.42 -7.24
C PHE A 15 -6.36 -8.52 -6.94
N ALA A 16 -5.07 -8.23 -7.16
CA ALA A 16 -4.00 -9.21 -7.03
C ALA A 16 -3.91 -9.87 -5.64
N PRO A 17 -3.85 -9.12 -4.52
CA PRO A 17 -3.81 -9.76 -3.21
C PRO A 17 -5.11 -10.49 -2.84
N ASN A 18 -6.27 -10.05 -3.34
CA ASN A 18 -7.54 -10.73 -3.07
C ASN A 18 -7.59 -12.08 -3.79
N SER A 19 -7.13 -12.16 -5.04
CA SER A 19 -6.96 -13.42 -5.77
C SER A 19 -5.99 -14.38 -5.06
N LEU A 20 -5.01 -13.84 -4.35
CA LEU A 20 -4.05 -14.60 -3.53
C LEU A 20 -4.53 -14.85 -2.08
N LYS A 21 -5.76 -14.42 -1.73
CA LYS A 21 -6.37 -14.52 -0.38
C LYS A 21 -5.59 -13.79 0.74
N TYR A 22 -4.70 -12.85 0.42
CA TYR A 22 -3.90 -12.15 1.43
C TYR A 22 -4.63 -10.99 2.12
N CYS A 23 -5.33 -10.15 1.35
CA CYS A 23 -6.13 -9.05 1.89
C CYS A 23 -7.39 -8.84 1.05
N GLY A 24 -8.44 -8.35 1.70
CA GLY A 24 -9.76 -8.12 1.10
C GLY A 24 -10.28 -6.70 1.39
N PRO A 25 -11.32 -6.26 0.66
CA PRO A 25 -11.83 -4.88 0.70
C PRO A 25 -12.48 -4.49 2.05
N GLU A 26 -12.85 -5.45 2.88
CA GLU A 26 -13.55 -5.18 4.15
C GLU A 26 -12.72 -4.35 5.14
N ARG A 27 -11.41 -4.60 5.20
CA ARG A 27 -10.49 -3.86 6.10
C ARG A 27 -10.13 -2.49 5.57
N LEU A 28 -10.10 -2.39 4.26
CA LEU A 28 -9.86 -1.17 3.53
C LEU A 28 -10.98 -0.17 3.75
N TYR A 29 -12.23 -0.63 3.79
CA TYR A 29 -13.39 0.24 4.02
C TYR A 29 -13.27 1.06 5.31
N LYS A 30 -12.74 0.50 6.41
CA LYS A 30 -12.58 1.24 7.67
C LYS A 30 -11.64 2.44 7.53
N TYR A 31 -10.55 2.29 6.78
CA TYR A 31 -9.67 3.41 6.45
C TYR A 31 -10.31 4.39 5.50
N LEU A 32 -10.96 3.91 4.43
CA LEU A 32 -11.61 4.79 3.47
C LEU A 32 -12.71 5.63 4.11
N ALA A 33 -13.55 5.01 4.93
CA ALA A 33 -14.62 5.69 5.66
C ALA A 33 -14.07 6.74 6.63
N MET A 34 -13.01 6.43 7.38
CA MET A 34 -12.39 7.40 8.29
C MET A 34 -11.68 8.53 7.52
N ILE A 35 -10.94 8.25 6.43
CA ILE A 35 -10.36 9.32 5.58
C ILE A 35 -11.46 10.24 5.03
N ALA A 36 -12.56 9.67 4.53
CA ALA A 36 -13.68 10.43 3.99
C ALA A 36 -14.35 11.30 5.06
N TYR A 37 -14.64 10.72 6.23
CA TYR A 37 -15.25 11.40 7.37
C TYR A 37 -14.41 12.59 7.84
N GLU A 38 -13.12 12.40 8.11
CA GLU A 38 -12.21 13.46 8.57
C GLU A 38 -12.06 14.61 7.55
N ASN A 39 -12.38 14.34 6.27
CA ASN A 39 -12.30 15.31 5.18
C ASN A 39 -13.66 15.83 4.70
N ASN A 40 -14.76 15.55 5.42
CA ASN A 40 -16.12 15.94 5.04
C ASN A 40 -16.52 15.47 3.62
N ILE A 41 -16.03 14.30 3.21
CA ILE A 41 -16.36 13.66 1.94
C ILE A 41 -17.41 12.58 2.22
N ARG A 42 -18.58 12.68 1.58
CA ARG A 42 -19.70 11.75 1.82
C ARG A 42 -19.42 10.33 1.33
N ASP A 43 -18.71 10.21 0.22
CA ASP A 43 -18.44 8.93 -0.43
C ASP A 43 -17.04 8.39 -0.02
N PRO A 44 -16.95 7.28 0.72
CA PRO A 44 -15.69 6.60 1.03
C PRO A 44 -14.92 6.13 -0.21
N PHE A 45 -15.61 5.96 -1.35
CA PHE A 45 -14.99 5.56 -2.61
C PHE A 45 -14.65 6.74 -3.50
N ASP A 46 -14.71 7.99 -3.00
CA ASP A 46 -14.23 9.15 -3.74
C ASP A 46 -12.78 8.91 -4.18
N THR A 47 -12.47 9.21 -5.44
CA THR A 47 -11.13 9.00 -6.02
C THR A 47 -9.99 9.58 -5.18
N ARG A 48 -10.21 10.70 -4.50
CA ARG A 48 -9.24 11.38 -3.63
C ARG A 48 -9.02 10.59 -2.35
N VAL A 49 -10.07 10.00 -1.78
CA VAL A 49 -10.02 9.14 -0.59
C VAL A 49 -9.26 7.85 -0.90
N VAL A 50 -9.62 7.19 -2.01
CA VAL A 50 -8.94 5.97 -2.46
C VAL A 50 -7.47 6.23 -2.80
N GLU A 51 -7.16 7.36 -3.44
CA GLU A 51 -5.78 7.79 -3.69
C GLU A 51 -5.00 8.03 -2.39
N ALA A 52 -5.62 8.71 -1.42
CA ALA A 52 -4.99 8.99 -0.14
C ALA A 52 -4.53 7.71 0.54
N TYR A 53 -5.37 6.67 0.53
CA TYR A 53 -5.03 5.40 1.15
C TYR A 53 -3.88 4.66 0.43
N TRP A 54 -3.89 4.60 -0.90
CA TRP A 54 -2.94 3.77 -1.66
C TRP A 54 -1.63 4.47 -2.04
N LEU A 55 -1.72 5.73 -2.44
CA LEU A 55 -0.59 6.53 -2.96
C LEU A 55 -0.24 7.70 -2.05
N GLY A 56 -1.18 8.12 -1.20
CA GLY A 56 -1.06 9.31 -0.38
C GLY A 56 -1.42 10.60 -1.11
N ASN A 57 -2.00 11.53 -0.36
CA ASN A 57 -2.23 12.91 -0.74
C ASN A 57 -2.58 13.75 0.51
N GLY A 58 -2.95 15.02 0.31
CA GLY A 58 -3.23 15.96 1.39
C GLY A 58 -4.34 15.55 2.36
N LEU A 59 -5.24 14.63 2.00
CA LEU A 59 -6.32 14.17 2.90
C LEU A 59 -5.76 13.46 4.14
N LEU A 60 -4.56 12.86 4.04
CA LEU A 60 -3.93 12.15 5.14
C LEU A 60 -3.51 13.06 6.30
N ALA A 61 -3.37 14.37 6.08
CA ALA A 61 -3.02 15.32 7.13
C ALA A 61 -4.04 15.32 8.29
N LYS A 62 -5.31 15.03 8.02
CA LYS A 62 -6.40 14.97 9.02
C LYS A 62 -6.58 13.60 9.65
N THR A 63 -5.76 12.62 9.29
CA THR A 63 -5.90 11.23 9.78
C THR A 63 -4.91 10.87 10.88
N LYS A 64 -4.17 11.83 11.44
CA LYS A 64 -3.11 11.55 12.42
C LYS A 64 -3.66 11.32 13.82
N TYR A 65 -2.94 10.58 14.65
CA TYR A 65 -3.28 10.34 16.06
C TYR A 65 -4.68 9.72 16.26
N LYS A 66 -5.66 10.50 16.72
CA LYS A 66 -6.93 10.03 17.28
C LYS A 66 -7.82 9.29 16.26
N PRO A 67 -8.07 9.80 15.04
CA PRO A 67 -8.88 9.08 14.05
C PRO A 67 -8.24 7.75 13.66
N LEU A 68 -6.92 7.73 13.50
CA LEU A 68 -6.18 6.51 13.20
C LEU A 68 -6.20 5.53 14.38
N ALA A 69 -6.01 6.01 15.61
CA ALA A 69 -6.10 5.17 16.81
C ALA A 69 -7.45 4.46 16.87
N VAL A 70 -8.57 5.19 16.71
CA VAL A 70 -9.93 4.63 16.69
C VAL A 70 -10.12 3.66 15.53
N ALA A 71 -9.64 4.00 14.33
CA ALA A 71 -9.72 3.09 13.19
C ALA A 71 -8.96 1.77 13.45
N LEU A 72 -7.81 1.83 14.13
CA LEU A 72 -7.01 0.66 14.48
C LEU A 72 -7.62 -0.15 15.64
N THR A 73 -8.08 0.50 16.70
CA THR A 73 -8.60 -0.18 17.90
C THR A 73 -10.00 -0.71 17.67
N ASP A 74 -10.90 0.14 17.19
CA ASP A 74 -12.34 -0.16 17.15
C ASP A 74 -12.71 -0.67 15.75
N GLY A 75 -12.14 -0.05 14.71
CA GLY A 75 -12.42 -0.43 13.32
C GLY A 75 -11.78 -1.77 12.92
N LEU A 76 -10.51 -1.98 13.28
CA LEU A 76 -9.77 -3.20 12.93
C LEU A 76 -9.64 -4.20 14.07
N GLU A 77 -10.10 -3.85 15.27
CA GLU A 77 -10.09 -4.69 16.46
C GLU A 77 -8.69 -5.21 16.82
N LEU A 78 -7.66 -4.37 16.67
CA LEU A 78 -6.28 -4.75 17.04
C LEU A 78 -6.13 -5.24 18.49
N PRO A 79 -6.85 -4.69 19.49
CA PRO A 79 -6.80 -5.22 20.87
C PRO A 79 -7.20 -6.69 21.00
N LYS A 80 -8.04 -7.21 20.08
CA LYS A 80 -8.42 -8.63 20.04
C LYS A 80 -7.37 -9.51 19.33
N LYS A 81 -6.38 -8.90 18.68
CA LYS A 81 -5.45 -9.56 17.73
C LYS A 81 -3.99 -9.46 18.13
N LEU A 82 -3.65 -8.54 19.01
CA LEU A 82 -2.27 -8.28 19.44
C LEU A 82 -2.14 -8.45 20.95
N THR A 83 -0.94 -8.77 21.42
CA THR A 83 -0.65 -8.74 22.86
C THR A 83 -0.64 -7.29 23.39
N PRO A 84 -0.78 -7.05 24.69
CA PRO A 84 -0.73 -5.70 25.26
C PRO A 84 0.56 -4.95 24.90
N ARG A 85 1.73 -5.62 24.95
CA ARG A 85 3.02 -5.03 24.55
C ARG A 85 3.02 -4.63 23.08
N GLN A 86 2.54 -5.51 22.22
CA GLN A 86 2.46 -5.25 20.79
C GLN A 86 1.51 -4.09 20.45
N LEU A 87 0.34 -4.07 21.09
CA LEU A 87 -0.64 -2.99 20.93
C LEU A 87 -0.04 -1.66 21.38
N ALA A 88 0.61 -1.61 22.55
CA ALA A 88 1.28 -0.42 23.05
C ALA A 88 2.35 0.09 22.07
N THR A 89 3.20 -0.79 21.54
CA THR A 89 4.20 -0.44 20.52
C THR A 89 3.58 0.04 19.21
N THR A 90 2.43 -0.51 18.78
CA THR A 90 1.74 -0.01 17.59
C THR A 90 1.13 1.37 17.83
N LEU A 91 0.50 1.60 18.99
CA LEU A 91 -0.15 2.86 19.32
C LEU A 91 0.86 3.99 19.61
N SER A 92 2.07 3.68 20.09
CA SER A 92 3.12 4.67 20.34
C SER A 92 3.70 5.29 19.05
N LYS A 93 3.44 4.69 17.87
CA LYS A 93 3.88 5.18 16.56
C LYS A 93 2.90 6.16 15.91
N LEU A 94 1.75 6.42 16.53
CA LEU A 94 0.65 7.13 15.89
C LEU A 94 0.85 8.64 15.79
N ASP A 95 1.97 9.14 16.31
CA ASP A 95 2.32 10.55 16.29
C ASP A 95 2.55 11.08 14.88
N GLU A 96 3.30 10.34 14.08
CA GLU A 96 3.53 10.70 12.68
C GLU A 96 2.83 9.76 11.70
N ALA A 97 2.17 8.71 12.21
CA ALA A 97 1.42 7.79 11.38
C ALA A 97 0.23 8.45 10.69
N VAL A 98 -0.10 7.90 9.52
CA VAL A 98 -1.25 8.28 8.72
C VAL A 98 -1.93 7.04 8.17
N ALA A 99 -3.17 7.19 7.73
CA ALA A 99 -4.00 6.14 7.15
C ALA A 99 -3.57 5.73 5.73
N HIS A 100 -2.30 5.36 5.57
CA HIS A 100 -1.71 4.93 4.31
C HIS A 100 -1.49 3.40 4.31
N HIS A 101 -1.68 2.75 3.16
CA HIS A 101 -1.56 1.29 3.06
C HIS A 101 -0.18 0.79 3.48
N THR A 102 0.89 1.43 3.01
CA THR A 102 2.26 1.06 3.39
C THR A 102 2.51 1.22 4.90
N PHE A 103 1.86 2.18 5.58
CA PHE A 103 1.96 2.28 7.04
C PHE A 103 1.36 1.04 7.69
N HIS A 104 0.15 0.63 7.28
CA HIS A 104 -0.51 -0.58 7.76
C HIS A 104 0.39 -1.81 7.57
N VAL A 105 0.94 -2.01 6.38
CA VAL A 105 1.77 -3.18 6.05
C VAL A 105 3.06 -3.23 6.88
N LEU A 106 3.72 -2.10 7.11
CA LEU A 106 5.04 -2.08 7.75
C LEU A 106 4.99 -1.94 9.28
N ASN A 107 3.91 -1.37 9.83
CA ASN A 107 3.82 -1.05 11.26
C ASN A 107 2.80 -1.91 12.02
N ILE A 108 1.97 -2.67 11.32
CA ILE A 108 1.03 -3.62 11.91
C ILE A 108 1.51 -5.02 11.51
N PHE A 109 2.46 -5.54 12.28
CA PHE A 109 3.27 -6.75 12.02
C PHE A 109 2.47 -8.04 11.82
N ARG A 110 1.19 -8.06 12.21
CA ARG A 110 0.28 -9.19 12.00
C ARG A 110 -0.70 -8.86 10.87
N ARG A 111 -0.72 -9.70 9.83
CA ARG A 111 -1.72 -9.59 8.77
C ARG A 111 -3.10 -9.61 9.39
N THR A 112 -3.88 -8.61 9.02
CA THR A 112 -5.26 -8.55 9.45
C THR A 112 -6.17 -9.34 8.49
N GLY A 113 -5.79 -9.60 7.22
CA GLY A 113 -6.61 -10.27 6.18
C GLY A 113 -7.01 -11.73 6.42
N HIS A 114 -7.42 -12.46 5.36
CA HIS A 114 -7.98 -13.82 5.47
C HIS A 114 -7.01 -14.84 6.11
N LEU A 115 -5.70 -14.59 6.03
CA LEU A 115 -4.67 -15.39 6.68
C LEU A 115 -3.99 -14.57 7.78
N PRO A 116 -4.17 -14.93 9.07
CA PRO A 116 -3.56 -14.22 10.20
C PRO A 116 -2.10 -14.65 10.43
N ILE A 117 -1.31 -14.72 9.36
CA ILE A 117 0.12 -15.09 9.39
C ILE A 117 1.01 -13.85 9.52
N ALA A 118 2.19 -14.01 10.12
CA ALA A 118 3.18 -12.95 10.19
C ALA A 118 3.62 -12.53 8.77
N HIS A 119 3.88 -11.25 8.60
CA HIS A 119 4.50 -10.74 7.39
C HIS A 119 5.95 -11.22 7.29
N THR A 120 6.32 -11.89 6.19
CA THR A 120 7.75 -12.03 5.80
C THR A 120 8.18 -10.79 5.02
N LEU A 121 9.48 -10.49 4.98
CA LEU A 121 10.03 -9.38 4.18
C LEU A 121 9.55 -9.42 2.72
N LEU A 122 9.56 -10.60 2.10
CA LEU A 122 9.05 -10.80 0.74
C LEU A 122 7.58 -10.35 0.63
N THR A 123 6.75 -10.76 1.58
CA THR A 123 5.33 -10.45 1.53
C THR A 123 5.01 -9.01 1.96
N MET A 124 5.90 -8.36 2.73
CA MET A 124 5.85 -6.92 3.00
C MET A 124 6.19 -6.14 1.73
N ASP A 125 7.24 -6.54 1.01
CA ASP A 125 7.65 -5.90 -0.23
C ASP A 125 6.57 -6.01 -1.32
N SER A 126 5.92 -7.17 -1.43
CA SER A 126 4.81 -7.38 -2.35
C SER A 126 3.53 -6.62 -1.97
N CYS A 127 3.30 -6.38 -0.66
CA CYS A 127 2.07 -5.78 -0.17
C CYS A 127 2.16 -4.27 0.06
N ARG A 128 3.34 -3.70 0.30
CA ARG A 128 3.48 -2.24 0.20
C ARG A 128 3.22 -1.82 -1.24
N ILE A 129 2.80 -0.58 -1.42
CA ILE A 129 2.72 -0.03 -2.76
C ILE A 129 4.13 0.38 -3.18
N SER A 130 4.71 -0.40 -4.08
CA SER A 130 6.02 -0.10 -4.69
C SER A 130 5.84 0.73 -5.95
N TRP A 131 6.93 1.25 -6.50
CA TRP A 131 6.94 1.98 -7.76
C TRP A 131 8.20 1.69 -8.55
N GLY A 132 8.14 1.96 -9.85
CA GLY A 132 9.28 1.86 -10.72
C GLY A 132 9.02 2.40 -12.12
N ARG A 133 10.09 2.56 -12.90
CA ARG A 133 10.00 3.02 -14.29
C ARG A 133 9.86 1.81 -15.21
N ILE A 134 8.95 1.87 -16.19
CA ILE A 134 8.87 0.87 -17.25
C ILE A 134 10.17 0.94 -18.07
N VAL A 135 10.88 -0.18 -18.17
CA VAL A 135 12.11 -0.32 -18.96
C VAL A 135 11.94 -1.22 -20.18
N GLY A 136 10.84 -1.96 -20.24
CA GLY A 136 10.49 -2.78 -21.40
C GLY A 136 9.10 -3.40 -21.27
N SER A 137 8.64 -3.99 -22.36
CA SER A 137 7.43 -4.81 -22.45
C SER A 137 7.79 -6.10 -23.20
N GLY A 138 7.18 -7.22 -22.84
CA GLY A 138 7.51 -8.52 -23.44
C GLY A 138 6.30 -9.42 -23.66
N GLN A 139 6.48 -10.41 -24.53
CA GLN A 139 5.64 -11.60 -24.63
C GLN A 139 6.41 -12.76 -24.01
N TRP A 140 5.85 -13.43 -22.99
CA TRP A 140 6.45 -14.64 -22.44
C TRP A 140 6.17 -15.87 -23.31
N ALA A 141 5.14 -15.83 -24.16
CA ALA A 141 4.79 -16.89 -25.10
C ALA A 141 4.01 -16.35 -26.31
N VAL A 142 4.24 -16.96 -27.48
CA VAL A 142 3.46 -16.72 -28.70
C VAL A 142 1.97 -17.02 -28.41
N GLY A 143 1.11 -16.02 -28.60
CA GLY A 143 -0.34 -16.11 -28.32
C GLY A 143 -0.78 -15.56 -26.96
N SER A 144 0.14 -15.15 -26.09
CA SER A 144 -0.20 -14.42 -24.85
C SER A 144 -0.52 -12.94 -25.15
N LYS A 145 -1.55 -12.39 -24.49
CA LYS A 145 -1.87 -10.95 -24.60
C LYS A 145 -0.69 -10.13 -24.06
N ASN A 146 -0.35 -9.02 -24.74
CA ASN A 146 0.73 -8.06 -24.40
C ASN A 146 0.50 -7.35 -23.05
N ASN A 147 0.59 -8.08 -21.94
CA ASN A 147 0.26 -7.55 -20.61
C ASN A 147 1.40 -7.69 -19.60
N GLU A 148 2.60 -8.08 -20.05
CA GLU A 148 3.79 -8.19 -19.21
C GLU A 148 4.77 -7.04 -19.48
N TYR A 149 5.26 -6.47 -18.39
CA TYR A 149 6.16 -5.31 -18.39
C TYR A 149 7.35 -5.56 -17.49
N PHE A 150 8.49 -4.99 -17.85
CA PHE A 150 9.69 -4.97 -17.03
C PHE A 150 9.80 -3.62 -16.35
N VAL A 151 9.94 -3.63 -15.02
CA VAL A 151 9.91 -2.42 -14.19
C VAL A 151 11.13 -2.39 -13.28
N GLU A 152 11.85 -1.28 -13.30
CA GLU A 152 12.96 -1.04 -12.38
C GLU A 152 12.43 -0.55 -11.02
N VAL A 153 12.47 -1.41 -10.01
CA VAL A 153 11.96 -1.14 -8.65
C VAL A 153 13.06 -1.23 -7.60
N LYS A 154 12.86 -0.61 -6.44
CA LYS A 154 13.70 -0.85 -5.24
C LYS A 154 12.96 -1.76 -4.27
N PRO A 155 13.44 -2.97 -3.95
CA PRO A 155 12.79 -3.88 -3.01
C PRO A 155 13.04 -3.45 -1.56
N LEU A 156 12.22 -3.91 -0.61
CA LEU A 156 12.56 -3.85 0.82
C LEU A 156 13.69 -4.83 1.13
N VAL A 157 14.63 -4.39 1.96
CA VAL A 157 15.70 -5.22 2.52
C VAL A 157 15.90 -4.89 3.99
N TYR A 158 16.45 -5.84 4.76
CA TYR A 158 17.06 -5.55 6.04
C TYR A 158 18.57 -5.38 5.85
N ARG A 159 19.13 -4.28 6.35
CA ARG A 159 20.58 -4.08 6.48
C ARG A 159 20.89 -3.80 7.94
N GLN A 160 21.69 -4.65 8.57
CA GLN A 160 22.06 -4.51 9.98
C GLN A 160 20.84 -4.32 10.92
N GLY A 161 19.77 -5.08 10.69
CA GLY A 161 18.53 -5.00 11.49
C GLY A 161 17.58 -3.84 11.12
N VAL A 162 18.00 -2.92 10.25
CA VAL A 162 17.21 -1.77 9.80
C VAL A 162 16.50 -2.08 8.49
N LEU A 163 15.18 -1.83 8.42
CA LEU A 163 14.40 -1.96 7.20
C LEU A 163 14.69 -0.77 6.28
N GLU A 164 15.00 -1.01 5.01
CA GLU A 164 15.28 0.05 4.04
C GLU A 164 14.88 -0.38 2.61
N LEU A 165 14.96 0.56 1.66
CA LEU A 165 14.86 0.25 0.24
C LEU A 165 16.24 -0.13 -0.31
N GLY A 166 16.34 -1.33 -0.89
CA GLY A 166 17.56 -1.88 -1.45
C GLY A 166 17.96 -1.28 -2.80
N LYS A 167 18.94 -1.93 -3.44
CA LYS A 167 19.39 -1.57 -4.79
C LYS A 167 18.28 -1.83 -5.81
N LYS A 168 18.30 -1.05 -6.90
CA LYS A 168 17.37 -1.21 -8.01
C LYS A 168 17.52 -2.59 -8.63
N ILE A 169 16.39 -3.22 -8.94
CA ILE A 169 16.29 -4.49 -9.67
C ILE A 169 15.19 -4.38 -10.72
N ILE A 170 15.29 -5.18 -11.77
CA ILE A 170 14.23 -5.33 -12.76
C ILE A 170 13.31 -6.46 -12.28
N LYS A 171 12.00 -6.18 -12.19
CA LYS A 171 10.96 -7.20 -11.96
C LYS A 171 10.03 -7.26 -13.17
N SER A 172 9.60 -8.47 -13.52
CA SER A 172 8.44 -8.66 -14.37
C SER A 172 7.16 -8.37 -13.56
N VAL A 173 6.21 -7.66 -14.19
CA VAL A 173 4.90 -7.37 -13.65
C VAL A 173 3.84 -7.55 -14.72
N LYS A 174 2.61 -7.84 -14.28
CA LYS A 174 1.43 -7.90 -15.16
C LYS A 174 0.66 -6.60 -15.11
N SER A 175 0.03 -6.22 -16.21
CA SER A 175 -0.93 -5.12 -16.28
C SER A 175 -2.31 -5.65 -16.63
N ILE A 176 -3.35 -5.15 -15.98
CA ILE A 176 -4.74 -5.52 -16.28
C ILE A 176 -5.51 -4.22 -16.54
N GLY A 177 -5.88 -3.99 -17.81
CA GLY A 177 -6.65 -2.82 -18.22
C GLY A 177 -5.85 -1.51 -18.26
N LEU A 178 -4.52 -1.57 -18.18
CA LEU A 178 -3.62 -0.43 -18.39
C LEU A 178 -2.55 -0.79 -19.42
N GLU A 179 -2.12 0.19 -20.21
CA GLU A 179 -1.08 0.06 -21.24
C GLU A 179 0.03 1.08 -20.99
N PRO A 180 0.83 0.91 -19.92
CA PRO A 180 1.90 1.85 -19.59
C PRO A 180 3.02 1.81 -20.65
N LYS A 181 3.62 2.97 -20.93
CA LYS A 181 4.68 3.12 -21.93
C LYS A 181 6.06 3.03 -21.31
N ILE A 182 7.06 2.63 -22.10
CA ILE A 182 8.47 2.70 -21.70
C ILE A 182 8.80 4.12 -21.25
N GLY A 183 9.45 4.23 -20.09
CA GLY A 183 9.79 5.51 -19.47
C GLY A 183 8.76 6.06 -18.47
N GLU A 184 7.52 5.56 -18.48
CA GLU A 184 6.52 5.97 -17.50
C GLU A 184 6.78 5.36 -16.12
N TRP A 185 6.38 6.10 -15.08
CA TRP A 185 6.40 5.61 -13.71
C TRP A 185 5.09 4.91 -13.39
N VAL A 186 5.17 3.75 -12.75
CA VAL A 186 4.00 2.98 -12.34
C VAL A 186 4.06 2.61 -10.87
N SER A 187 2.91 2.50 -10.22
CA SER A 187 2.78 1.82 -8.95
C SER A 187 2.57 0.32 -9.17
N VAL A 188 3.19 -0.51 -8.33
CA VAL A 188 3.12 -1.96 -8.40
C VAL A 188 2.71 -2.55 -7.05
N HIS A 189 1.72 -3.44 -7.07
CA HIS A 189 1.24 -4.18 -5.91
C HIS A 189 1.05 -5.66 -6.28
N TRP A 190 1.68 -6.57 -5.53
CA TRP A 190 1.65 -8.02 -5.79
C TRP A 190 2.01 -8.42 -7.24
N GLY A 191 3.00 -7.73 -7.83
CA GLY A 191 3.45 -8.00 -9.20
C GLY A 191 2.48 -7.50 -10.28
N CYS A 192 1.51 -6.66 -9.92
CA CYS A 192 0.60 -6.04 -10.87
C CYS A 192 0.79 -4.52 -10.92
N VAL A 193 0.75 -3.96 -12.13
CA VAL A 193 0.65 -2.51 -12.36
C VAL A 193 -0.74 -2.04 -11.91
N CYS A 194 -0.78 -1.11 -10.97
CA CYS A 194 -2.04 -0.55 -10.47
C CYS A 194 -2.35 0.81 -11.10
N GLU A 195 -1.35 1.62 -11.44
CA GLU A 195 -1.54 2.98 -11.95
C GLU A 195 -0.28 3.50 -12.65
N VAL A 196 -0.46 4.32 -13.70
CA VAL A 196 0.59 5.19 -14.25
C VAL A 196 0.60 6.47 -13.42
N LEU A 197 1.75 6.78 -12.83
CA LEU A 197 1.89 7.82 -11.82
C LEU A 197 2.27 9.17 -12.43
N SER A 198 1.52 10.21 -12.04
CA SER A 198 2.00 11.59 -12.16
C SER A 198 3.19 11.85 -11.23
N ALA A 199 3.98 12.89 -11.51
CA ALA A 199 5.09 13.31 -10.64
C ALA A 199 4.64 13.58 -9.19
N ARG A 200 3.45 14.17 -9.01
CA ARG A 200 2.85 14.41 -7.69
C ARG A 200 2.56 13.10 -6.95
N GLN A 201 1.94 12.13 -7.61
CA GLN A 201 1.61 10.84 -7.00
C GLN A 201 2.88 10.05 -6.68
N LEU A 202 3.87 10.09 -7.56
CA LEU A 202 5.19 9.50 -7.30
C LEU A 202 5.81 10.11 -6.04
N GLY A 203 5.90 11.45 -5.95
CA GLY A 203 6.44 12.15 -4.78
C GLY A 203 5.72 11.79 -3.48
N ASN A 204 4.39 11.71 -3.49
CA ASN A 204 3.60 11.28 -2.33
C ASN A 204 3.93 9.84 -1.94
N LEU A 205 3.92 8.91 -2.89
CA LEU A 205 4.17 7.50 -2.62
C LEU A 205 5.58 7.28 -2.04
N GLU A 206 6.58 8.02 -2.54
CA GLU A 206 7.94 8.02 -1.99
C GLU A 206 7.95 8.53 -0.55
N TYR A 207 7.30 9.66 -0.29
CA TYR A 207 7.24 10.27 1.04
C TYR A 207 6.60 9.33 2.06
N TYR A 208 5.39 8.83 1.78
CA TYR A 208 4.67 7.96 2.72
C TYR A 208 5.33 6.59 2.89
N THR A 209 6.04 6.08 1.89
CA THR A 209 6.85 4.88 2.04
C THR A 209 8.03 5.11 2.98
N LYS A 210 8.78 6.21 2.81
CA LYS A 210 9.90 6.57 3.70
C LYS A 210 9.44 6.79 5.14
N LEU A 211 8.32 7.51 5.33
CA LEU A 211 7.69 7.70 6.63
C LEU A 211 7.32 6.36 7.29
N SER A 212 6.68 5.46 6.53
CA SER A 212 6.29 4.14 7.04
C SER A 212 7.47 3.27 7.44
N ILE A 213 8.57 3.31 6.68
CA ILE A 213 9.84 2.62 6.99
C ILE A 213 10.48 3.20 8.24
N MET A 214 10.57 4.53 8.34
CA MET A 214 11.11 5.22 9.51
C MET A 214 10.35 4.81 10.80
N LEU A 215 9.01 4.83 10.75
CA LEU A 215 8.17 4.39 11.87
C LEU A 215 8.33 2.90 12.21
N ALA A 216 8.56 2.05 11.20
CA ALA A 216 8.82 0.64 11.42
C ALA A 216 10.15 0.42 12.16
N ASN A 217 11.16 1.22 11.85
CA ASN A 217 12.51 1.13 12.42
C ASN A 217 12.66 1.73 13.83
N ARG A 218 11.76 2.64 14.27
CA ARG A 218 11.86 3.31 15.59
C ARG A 218 12.04 2.36 16.78
N TYR A 219 11.61 1.11 16.67
CA TYR A 219 11.67 0.12 17.74
C TYR A 219 12.39 -1.17 17.31
N ASN A 220 13.07 -1.13 16.14
CA ASN A 220 13.99 -2.18 15.68
C ASN A 220 15.46 -1.75 15.85
N ALA A 221 15.72 -0.59 16.47
CA ALA A 221 17.05 -0.27 16.95
C ALA A 221 17.40 -1.22 18.12
N PRO A 222 18.64 -1.73 18.17
CA PRO A 222 19.07 -2.73 19.16
C PRO A 222 18.80 -2.29 20.61
#